data_AF-A0A2Z5FVQ1-F1
#
_entry.id   AF-A0A2Z5FVQ1-F1
#
_cell.length_a   1.000
_cell.length_b   1.000
_cell.length_c   1.000
_cell.angle_alpha   90.00
_cell.angle_beta   90.00
_cell.angle_gamma   90.00
#
_symmetry.space_group_name_H-M   'P 1'
#
loop_
_entity.id
_entity.type
_entity.pdbx_description
1 polymer ?
#
loop_
_entity_poly.entity_id
_entity_poly.type
_entity_poly.pdbx_seq_one_letter_code
_entity_poly.pdbx_strand_id
1 'polypeptide(L)'
;MHDLGFVRANLELVEKKLLARGADPSALLGNFAELDTRRRKAITQVETLKAERNKLSEEVGRRKRAGEDATALVDQMPLLKDQIDRQEDESSAAEIELRTILQSIPNLPAGDVPPGKSEEDNVEIRQWGAKPEFDFHPKPHWELGESLGVLDFERGAKLSGARFTVYWDQGARLERALANFMLDVHTGEHGYTEVLPPFMVNSKSLFGTGQLPKFAEDLFRCQSAGEVEYVPGEYRDNDHWMIPTSEVPVTNLYRDEVLEDADLPRLLTAYTPCFRSEAGSYGRDVRGIIRQHQFQKVELVKFTRPEDSYAEHEKLTANAESILQKLGLPYRTMLLCAGDMGFSAAKTYDIEVWLPGQGLYREISSCSNFEAFQARRANIRYRPKGKNKPEFVHTLNGSGLAVGRTWVAIVENYQQADGTVRIPDVLVPYMRGATVIYPIARSKEKQAE
;
A
#
# COMPACT_ATOMS: atom_id res chain seq x y z
N MET A 1 4.40 1.59 11.00
CA MET A 1 5.61 2.05 11.71
C MET A 1 5.74 1.27 13.00
N HIS A 2 6.96 0.98 13.41
CA HIS A 2 7.21 0.25 14.66
C HIS A 2 7.09 1.16 15.87
N ASP A 3 6.69 0.57 17.00
CA ASP A 3 6.68 1.26 18.29
C ASP A 3 8.12 1.51 18.77
N LEU A 4 8.41 2.72 19.25
CA LEU A 4 9.74 3.07 19.76
C LEU A 4 10.16 2.15 20.91
N GLY A 5 9.23 1.83 21.82
CA GLY A 5 9.46 0.93 22.93
C GLY A 5 9.78 -0.48 22.47
N PHE A 6 9.07 -0.98 21.45
CA PHE A 6 9.36 -2.27 20.83
C PHE A 6 10.75 -2.32 20.22
N VAL A 7 11.13 -1.36 19.36
CA VAL A 7 12.44 -1.36 18.69
C VAL A 7 13.56 -1.29 19.72
N ARG A 8 13.43 -0.43 20.73
CA ARG A 8 14.39 -0.33 21.83
C ARG A 8 14.58 -1.64 22.59
N ALA A 9 13.48 -2.33 22.91
CA ALA A 9 13.55 -3.58 23.68
C ALA A 9 14.00 -4.78 22.84
N ASN A 10 13.98 -4.69 21.51
CA ASN A 10 14.17 -5.82 20.60
C ASN A 10 15.12 -5.48 19.45
N LEU A 11 16.15 -4.65 19.69
CA LEU A 11 17.00 -4.13 18.61
C LEU A 11 17.67 -5.24 17.79
N GLU A 12 18.22 -6.27 18.43
CA GLU A 12 18.84 -7.42 17.76
C GLU A 12 17.84 -8.19 16.86
N LEU A 13 16.59 -8.32 17.32
CA LEU A 13 15.52 -8.95 16.53
C LEU A 13 15.16 -8.11 15.31
N VAL A 14 15.07 -6.78 15.48
CA VAL A 14 14.81 -5.84 14.39
C VAL A 14 15.93 -5.92 13.35
N GLU A 15 17.19 -5.86 13.77
CA GLU A 15 18.36 -5.99 12.89
C GLU A 15 18.33 -7.30 12.10
N LYS A 16 18.12 -8.44 12.78
CA LYS A 16 18.03 -9.75 12.14
C LYS A 16 16.93 -9.79 11.08
N LYS A 17 15.75 -9.24 11.39
CA LYS A 17 14.62 -9.22 10.45
C LYS A 17 14.82 -8.23 9.30
N LEU A 18 15.55 -7.14 9.50
CA LEU A 18 15.94 -6.23 8.42
C LEU A 18 16.93 -6.88 7.45
N LEU A 19 17.94 -7.59 7.98
CA LEU A 19 18.88 -8.37 7.16
C LEU A 19 18.16 -9.42 6.30
N ALA A 20 17.15 -10.10 6.87
CA ALA A 20 16.34 -11.07 6.13
C ALA A 20 15.62 -10.43 4.93
N ARG A 21 15.27 -9.14 5.00
CA ARG A 21 14.68 -8.37 3.89
C ARG A 21 15.71 -7.80 2.91
N GLY A 22 16.99 -8.13 3.06
CA GLY A 22 18.07 -7.55 2.27
C GLY A 22 18.33 -6.07 2.58
N ALA A 23 17.78 -5.53 3.67
CA ALA A 23 18.05 -4.17 4.12
C ALA A 23 19.32 -4.13 4.98
N ASP A 24 20.09 -3.05 4.89
CA ASP A 24 21.22 -2.78 5.77
C ASP A 24 20.71 -2.16 7.09
N PRO A 25 20.76 -2.89 8.23
CA PRO A 25 20.31 -2.34 9.50
C PRO A 25 21.15 -1.15 9.95
N SER A 26 22.45 -1.11 9.62
CA SER A 26 23.33 -0.02 10.02
C SER A 26 22.94 1.28 9.32
N ALA A 27 22.56 1.21 8.04
CA ALA A 27 22.07 2.37 7.29
C ALA A 27 20.69 2.85 7.75
N LEU A 28 19.79 1.94 8.14
CA LEU A 28 18.44 2.29 8.57
C LEU A 28 18.36 2.74 10.02
N LEU A 29 19.06 2.06 10.93
CA LEU A 29 19.03 2.34 12.37
C LEU A 29 20.07 3.39 12.77
N GLY A 30 21.18 3.52 12.03
CA GLY A 30 22.21 4.54 12.27
C GLY A 30 22.62 4.63 13.74
N ASN A 31 22.47 5.82 14.32
CA ASN A 31 22.77 6.14 15.72
C ASN A 31 21.55 5.99 16.67
N PHE A 32 20.57 5.15 16.34
CA PHE A 32 19.33 4.97 17.12
C PHE A 32 19.56 4.81 18.64
N ALA A 33 20.52 3.96 19.04
CA ALA A 33 20.79 3.71 20.46
C ALA A 33 21.34 4.93 21.20
N GLU A 34 22.18 5.73 20.52
CA GLU A 34 22.71 6.99 21.05
C GLU A 34 21.58 8.01 21.19
N LEU A 35 20.76 8.16 20.16
CA LEU A 35 19.61 9.09 20.16
C LEU A 35 18.59 8.75 21.24
N ASP A 36 18.22 7.48 21.41
CA ASP A 36 17.31 7.05 22.49
C ASP A 36 17.91 7.31 23.88
N THR A 37 19.22 7.09 24.04
CA THR A 37 19.93 7.40 25.29
C THR A 37 19.95 8.91 25.56
N ARG A 38 20.27 9.71 24.55
CA ARG A 38 20.30 11.17 24.61
C ARG A 38 18.95 11.74 24.99
N ARG A 39 17.89 11.28 24.30
CA ARG A 39 16.49 11.63 24.58
C ARG A 39 16.10 11.28 26.01
N ARG A 40 16.35 10.05 26.46
CA ARG A 40 15.98 9.63 27.82
C ARG A 40 16.71 10.44 28.89
N LYS A 41 18.00 10.69 28.70
CA LYS A 41 18.79 11.52 29.61
C LYS A 41 18.24 12.94 29.69
N ALA A 42 17.90 13.56 28.55
CA ALA A 42 17.29 14.88 28.50
C ALA A 42 15.94 14.92 29.24
N ILE A 43 15.06 13.93 29.01
CA ILE A 43 13.78 13.81 29.73
C ILE A 43 13.99 13.71 31.25
N THR A 44 14.89 12.83 31.71
CA THR A 44 15.22 12.70 33.15
C THR A 44 15.76 14.01 33.73
N GLN A 45 16.58 14.74 32.97
CA GLN A 45 17.11 16.03 33.38
C GLN A 45 16.02 17.11 33.47
N VAL A 46 15.10 17.17 32.51
CA VAL A 46 13.92 18.05 32.55
C VAL A 46 13.09 17.79 33.82
N GLU A 47 12.79 16.53 34.12
CA GLU A 47 12.03 16.16 35.32
C GLU A 47 12.76 16.56 36.61
N THR A 48 14.08 16.35 36.66
CA THR A 48 14.92 16.72 37.80
C THR A 48 14.94 18.24 38.01
N LEU A 49 15.18 19.01 36.94
CA LEU A 49 15.24 20.47 36.99
C LEU A 49 13.87 21.09 37.31
N LYS A 50 12.78 20.53 36.79
CA LYS A 50 11.41 20.95 37.15
C LYS A 50 11.13 20.72 38.64
N ALA A 51 11.54 19.58 39.18
CA ALA A 51 11.42 19.29 40.61
C ALA A 51 12.25 20.27 41.47
N GLU A 52 13.48 20.57 41.05
CA GLU A 52 14.34 21.56 41.73
C GLU A 52 13.75 22.97 41.69
N ARG A 53 13.31 23.44 40.52
CA ARG A 53 12.65 24.73 40.36
C ARG A 53 11.40 24.85 41.24
N ASN A 54 10.59 23.80 41.33
CA ASN A 54 9.41 23.79 42.19
C ASN A 54 9.78 23.91 43.67
N LYS A 55 10.79 23.16 44.15
CA LYS A 55 11.32 23.28 45.52
C LYS A 55 11.85 24.69 45.81
N LEU A 56 12.59 25.28 44.85
CA LEU A 56 13.11 26.63 44.98
C LEU A 56 11.98 27.67 45.05
N SER A 57 10.92 27.50 44.24
CA SER A 57 9.75 28.37 44.24
C SER A 57 9.02 28.33 45.59
N GLU A 58 8.87 27.15 46.19
CA GLU A 58 8.27 26.98 47.51
C GLU A 58 9.11 27.67 48.60
N GLU A 59 10.44 27.54 48.55
CA GLU A 59 11.35 28.18 49.50
C GLU A 59 11.36 29.71 49.35
N VAL A 60 11.36 30.25 48.13
CA VAL A 60 11.20 31.69 47.87
C VAL A 60 9.89 32.21 48.48
N GLY A 61 8.79 31.48 48.28
CA GLY A 61 7.49 31.83 48.86
C GLY A 61 7.48 31.75 50.39
N ARG A 62 8.25 30.84 51.00
CA ARG A 62 8.44 30.75 52.44
C ARG A 62 9.21 31.95 52.99
N ARG A 63 10.39 32.26 52.43
CA ARG A 63 11.25 33.37 52.88
C ARG A 63 10.59 34.73 52.74
N LYS A 64 9.93 34.99 51.59
CA LYS A 64 9.17 36.23 51.39
C LYS A 64 8.04 36.42 52.41
N ARG A 65 7.37 35.34 52.83
CA ARG A 65 6.35 35.38 53.90
C ARG A 65 6.95 35.61 55.29
N ALA A 66 8.17 35.14 55.52
CA ALA A 66 8.92 35.35 56.76
C ALA A 66 9.61 36.73 56.83
N GLY A 67 9.58 37.52 55.75
CA GLY A 67 10.29 38.81 55.68
C GLY A 67 11.80 38.68 55.46
N GLU A 68 12.28 37.52 55.06
CA GLU A 68 13.69 37.22 54.80
C GLU A 68 14.10 37.54 53.35
N ASP A 69 15.39 37.81 53.13
CA ASP A 69 15.93 38.03 51.80
C ASP A 69 15.93 36.71 50.98
N ALA A 70 15.28 36.77 49.82
CA ALA A 70 15.17 35.68 48.86
C ALA A 70 15.82 36.02 47.51
N THR A 71 16.51 37.15 47.39
CA THR A 71 17.05 37.68 46.11
C THR A 71 17.93 36.65 45.41
N ALA A 72 18.89 36.05 46.14
CA ALA A 72 19.77 35.02 45.58
C ALA A 72 19.03 33.76 45.06
N LEU A 73 17.89 33.40 45.65
CA LEU A 73 17.08 32.28 45.19
C LEU A 73 16.23 32.66 43.97
N VAL A 74 15.75 33.90 43.94
CA VAL A 74 15.03 34.46 42.78
C VAL A 74 15.97 34.53 41.58
N ASP A 75 17.22 34.92 41.77
CA ASP A 75 18.23 35.04 40.70
C ASP A 75 18.65 33.69 40.09
N GLN A 76 18.41 32.57 40.79
CA GLN A 76 18.63 31.22 40.26
C GLN A 76 17.49 30.73 39.36
N MET A 77 16.29 31.32 39.46
CA MET A 77 15.12 30.85 38.69
C MET A 77 15.28 31.00 37.17
N PRO A 78 15.83 32.10 36.62
CA PRO A 78 16.11 32.22 35.19
C PRO A 78 17.08 31.15 34.69
N LEU A 79 18.14 30.84 35.45
CA LEU A 79 19.12 29.81 35.06
C LEU A 79 18.50 28.42 34.99
N LEU A 80 17.66 28.05 35.97
CA LEU A 80 16.94 26.78 35.94
C LEU A 80 15.95 26.71 34.78
N LYS A 81 15.27 27.83 34.47
CA LYS A 81 14.40 27.91 33.31
C LYS A 81 15.18 27.68 32.01
N ASP A 82 16.29 28.39 31.81
CA ASP A 82 17.12 28.24 30.61
C ASP A 82 17.66 26.81 30.45
N GLN A 83 18.00 26.14 31.56
CA GLN A 83 18.42 24.74 31.54
C GLN A 83 17.28 23.78 31.19
N ILE A 84 16.07 24.02 31.71
CA ILE A 84 14.88 23.24 31.34
C ILE A 84 14.61 23.40 29.85
N ASP A 85 14.55 24.63 29.36
CA ASP A 85 14.23 24.95 27.96
C ASP A 85 15.26 24.25 27.02
N ARG A 86 16.56 24.30 27.34
CA ARG A 86 17.59 23.58 26.57
C ARG A 86 17.42 22.06 26.56
N GLN A 87 17.05 21.45 27.68
CA GLN A 87 16.85 19.99 27.74
C GLN A 87 15.55 19.56 27.07
N GLU A 88 14.51 20.41 27.08
CA GLU A 88 13.29 20.21 26.31
C GLU A 88 13.56 20.26 24.81
N ASP A 89 14.37 21.22 24.35
CA ASP A 89 14.82 21.33 22.96
C ASP A 89 15.63 20.10 22.54
N GLU A 90 16.60 19.67 23.37
CA GLU A 90 17.42 18.49 23.12
C GLU A 90 16.59 17.20 23.02
N SER A 91 15.63 17.02 23.95
CA SER A 91 14.70 15.89 23.92
C SER A 91 13.83 15.91 22.66
N SER A 92 13.36 17.10 22.26
CA SER A 92 12.51 17.26 21.09
C SER A 92 13.28 16.99 19.78
N ALA A 93 14.52 17.47 19.67
CA ALA A 93 15.39 17.19 18.54
C ALA A 93 15.67 15.69 18.41
N ALA A 94 16.04 15.02 19.51
CA ALA A 94 16.28 13.58 19.52
C ALA A 94 15.02 12.76 19.17
N GLU A 95 13.83 13.18 19.63
CA GLU A 95 12.56 12.56 19.25
C GLU A 95 12.29 12.67 17.73
N ILE A 96 12.56 13.82 17.13
CA ILE A 96 12.38 14.03 15.68
C ILE A 96 13.31 13.11 14.88
N GLU A 97 14.58 13.01 15.27
CA GLU A 97 15.56 12.13 14.62
C GLU A 97 15.16 10.65 14.77
N LEU A 98 14.80 10.20 15.98
CA LEU A 98 14.31 8.84 16.22
C LEU A 98 13.05 8.54 15.39
N ARG A 99 12.11 9.48 15.33
CA ARG A 99 10.90 9.33 14.55
C ARG A 99 11.21 9.20 13.06
N THR A 100 12.21 9.92 12.56
CA THR A 100 12.67 9.82 11.16
C THR A 100 13.24 8.44 10.87
N ILE A 101 14.08 7.92 11.78
CA ILE A 101 14.58 6.54 11.70
C ILE A 101 13.42 5.54 11.69
N LEU A 102 12.50 5.61 12.65
CA LEU A 102 11.37 4.67 12.72
C LEU A 102 10.48 4.69 11.47
N GLN A 103 10.37 5.85 10.79
CA GLN A 103 9.61 5.99 9.55
C GLN A 103 10.29 5.32 8.35
N SER A 104 11.61 5.13 8.35
CA SER A 104 12.37 4.48 7.27
C SER A 104 12.42 2.96 7.39
N ILE A 105 12.15 2.42 8.59
CA ILE A 105 12.18 0.97 8.84
C ILE A 105 10.95 0.31 8.18
N PRO A 106 11.14 -0.68 7.27
CA PRO A 106 10.05 -1.46 6.71
C PRO A 106 9.37 -2.30 7.79
N ASN A 107 8.20 -2.85 7.48
CA ASN A 107 7.57 -3.79 8.39
C ASN A 107 8.43 -5.06 8.56
N LEU A 108 8.29 -5.72 9.70
CA LEU A 108 9.08 -6.91 10.01
C LEU A 108 8.37 -8.15 9.44
N PRO A 109 9.08 -9.06 8.74
CA PRO A 109 8.45 -10.26 8.20
C PRO A 109 7.85 -11.15 9.29
N ALA A 110 6.74 -11.80 9.00
CA ALA A 110 6.13 -12.81 9.84
C ALA A 110 7.08 -14.01 10.03
N GLY A 111 6.85 -14.81 11.07
CA GLY A 111 7.75 -15.91 11.43
C GLY A 111 7.81 -17.05 10.42
N ASP A 112 6.79 -17.17 9.56
CA ASP A 112 6.64 -18.21 8.54
C ASP A 112 6.98 -17.72 7.12
N VAL A 113 7.47 -16.48 6.96
CA VAL A 113 7.97 -15.97 5.68
C VAL A 113 9.30 -16.65 5.34
N PRO A 114 9.46 -17.22 4.13
CA PRO A 114 10.71 -17.88 3.75
C PRO A 114 11.85 -16.86 3.60
N PRO A 115 13.09 -17.25 3.95
CA PRO A 115 14.25 -16.45 3.61
C PRO A 115 14.43 -16.42 2.09
N GLY A 116 14.90 -15.29 1.55
CA GLY A 116 15.18 -15.13 0.13
C GLY A 116 15.56 -13.70 -0.19
N LYS A 117 16.15 -13.47 -1.37
CA LYS A 117 16.70 -12.18 -1.80
C LYS A 117 15.92 -11.54 -2.93
N SER A 118 15.19 -12.31 -3.73
CA SER A 118 14.50 -11.86 -4.93
C SER A 118 13.28 -12.73 -5.24
N GLU A 119 12.54 -12.34 -6.28
CA GLU A 119 11.39 -13.08 -6.82
C GLU A 119 11.69 -14.56 -7.15
N GLU A 120 12.96 -14.90 -7.42
CA GLU A 120 13.41 -16.26 -7.73
C GLU A 120 13.37 -17.20 -6.52
N ASP A 121 13.43 -16.65 -5.31
CA ASP A 121 13.38 -17.40 -4.04
C ASP A 121 11.94 -17.53 -3.50
N ASN A 122 10.94 -17.00 -4.21
CA ASN A 122 9.54 -17.12 -3.83
C ASN A 122 9.05 -18.57 -3.92
N VAL A 123 8.15 -18.95 -3.01
CA VAL A 123 7.71 -20.34 -2.87
C VAL A 123 6.30 -20.51 -3.43
N GLU A 124 6.13 -21.38 -4.41
CA GLU A 124 4.81 -21.76 -4.90
C GLU A 124 4.07 -22.58 -3.82
N ILE A 125 2.90 -22.11 -3.40
CA ILE A 125 2.11 -22.76 -2.35
C ILE A 125 0.81 -23.40 -2.86
N ARG A 126 0.28 -22.94 -3.99
CA ARG A 126 -0.94 -23.46 -4.61
C ARG A 126 -0.88 -23.27 -6.13
N GLN A 127 -1.54 -24.17 -6.86
CA GLN A 127 -1.78 -24.04 -8.29
C GLN A 127 -3.21 -24.45 -8.60
N TRP A 128 -3.86 -23.78 -9.55
CA TRP A 128 -5.23 -24.09 -9.97
C TRP A 128 -5.41 -23.94 -11.48
N GLY A 129 -6.25 -24.80 -12.05
CA GLY A 129 -6.63 -24.79 -13.46
C GLY A 129 -5.61 -25.46 -14.39
N ALA A 130 -6.09 -25.94 -15.53
CA ALA A 130 -5.24 -26.48 -16.59
C ALA A 130 -4.92 -25.39 -17.61
N LYS A 131 -3.64 -25.27 -18.00
CA LYS A 131 -3.22 -24.36 -19.07
C LYS A 131 -3.97 -24.74 -20.37
N PRO A 132 -4.54 -23.78 -21.12
CA PRO A 132 -5.21 -24.09 -22.38
C PRO A 132 -4.24 -24.68 -23.39
N GLU A 133 -4.72 -25.66 -24.14
CA GLU A 133 -4.02 -26.21 -25.31
C GLU A 133 -4.56 -25.55 -26.57
N PHE A 134 -3.63 -25.11 -27.44
CA PHE A 134 -3.96 -24.48 -28.71
C PHE A 134 -3.36 -25.31 -29.86
N ASP A 135 -4.14 -25.52 -30.92
CA ASP A 135 -3.69 -26.10 -32.19
C ASP A 135 -3.07 -25.05 -33.14
N PHE A 136 -2.88 -23.83 -32.64
CA PHE A 136 -2.19 -22.71 -33.28
C PHE A 136 -1.24 -22.03 -32.28
N HIS A 137 -0.35 -21.16 -32.78
CA HIS A 137 0.54 -20.39 -31.91
C HIS A 137 -0.24 -19.25 -31.24
N PRO A 138 -0.40 -19.26 -29.89
CA PRO A 138 -1.15 -18.22 -29.20
C PRO A 138 -0.42 -16.88 -29.32
N LYS A 139 -1.17 -15.84 -29.66
CA LYS A 139 -0.65 -14.47 -29.79
C LYS A 139 -0.72 -13.74 -28.45
N PRO A 140 0.22 -12.81 -28.19
CA PRO A 140 0.15 -11.93 -27.04
C PRO A 140 -0.96 -10.88 -27.21
N HIS A 141 -1.45 -10.35 -26.09
CA HIS A 141 -2.57 -9.42 -26.07
C HIS A 141 -2.35 -8.11 -26.85
N TRP A 142 -1.10 -7.63 -27.00
CA TRP A 142 -0.85 -6.41 -27.77
C TRP A 142 -1.09 -6.62 -29.27
N GLU A 143 -0.77 -7.79 -29.82
CA GLU A 143 -1.07 -8.14 -31.21
C GLU A 143 -2.57 -8.39 -31.41
N LEU A 144 -3.20 -9.15 -30.50
CA LEU A 144 -4.64 -9.43 -30.56
C LEU A 144 -5.44 -8.14 -30.42
N GLY A 145 -5.14 -7.31 -29.43
CA GLY A 145 -5.84 -6.06 -29.16
C GLY A 145 -5.78 -5.09 -30.33
N GLU A 146 -4.63 -4.96 -30.99
CA GLU A 146 -4.48 -4.15 -32.21
C GLU A 146 -5.25 -4.75 -33.40
N SER A 147 -5.12 -6.06 -33.62
CA SER A 147 -5.80 -6.75 -34.74
C SER A 147 -7.33 -6.73 -34.63
N LEU A 148 -7.84 -6.80 -33.39
CA LEU A 148 -9.25 -6.64 -33.07
C LEU A 148 -9.69 -5.17 -33.15
N GLY A 149 -8.75 -4.23 -33.16
CA GLY A 149 -9.00 -2.79 -33.14
C GLY A 149 -9.42 -2.23 -31.77
N VAL A 150 -9.36 -3.05 -30.72
CA VAL A 150 -9.86 -2.74 -29.36
C VAL A 150 -8.80 -2.13 -28.42
N LEU A 151 -7.51 -2.25 -28.76
CA LEU A 151 -6.42 -1.52 -28.11
C LEU A 151 -5.74 -0.58 -29.10
N ASP A 152 -5.38 0.60 -28.61
CA ASP A 152 -4.76 1.65 -29.41
C ASP A 152 -3.65 2.34 -28.61
N PHE A 153 -2.44 1.80 -28.79
CA PHE A 153 -1.22 2.31 -28.16
C PHE A 153 -0.75 3.62 -28.78
N GLU A 154 -0.94 3.80 -30.09
CA GLU A 154 -0.54 5.02 -30.81
C GLU A 154 -1.30 6.24 -30.31
N ARG A 155 -2.64 6.14 -30.19
CA ARG A 155 -3.45 7.23 -29.62
C ARG A 155 -3.17 7.42 -28.14
N GLY A 156 -2.89 6.36 -27.37
CA GLY A 156 -2.45 6.47 -25.98
C GLY A 156 -1.17 7.30 -25.86
N ALA A 157 -0.16 6.97 -26.65
CA ALA A 157 1.11 7.69 -26.72
C ALA A 157 0.93 9.15 -27.16
N LYS A 158 0.07 9.42 -28.15
CA LYS A 158 -0.23 10.77 -28.61
C LYS A 158 -0.90 11.64 -27.54
N LEU A 159 -1.77 11.06 -26.72
CA LEU A 159 -2.53 11.80 -25.71
C LEU A 159 -1.73 12.05 -24.43
N SER A 160 -0.91 11.08 -24.00
CA SER A 160 -0.34 11.09 -22.64
C SER A 160 1.13 10.62 -22.56
N GLY A 161 1.73 10.24 -23.69
CA GLY A 161 3.07 9.65 -23.73
C GLY A 161 3.07 8.13 -23.53
N ALA A 162 4.26 7.55 -23.43
CA ALA A 162 4.43 6.10 -23.27
C ALA A 162 3.70 5.57 -22.03
N ARG A 163 3.40 4.25 -22.02
CA ARG A 163 2.70 3.55 -20.91
C ARG A 163 1.27 4.05 -20.65
N PHE A 164 0.61 4.61 -21.67
CA PHE A 164 -0.83 4.85 -21.72
C PHE A 164 -1.42 4.17 -22.96
N THR A 165 -2.65 3.66 -22.84
CA THR A 165 -3.33 2.93 -23.91
C THR A 165 -4.80 3.33 -23.96
N VAL A 166 -5.34 3.53 -25.17
CA VAL A 166 -6.77 3.75 -25.39
C VAL A 166 -7.45 2.42 -25.69
N TYR A 167 -8.58 2.17 -25.01
CA TYR A 167 -9.43 1.00 -25.25
C TYR A 167 -10.64 1.43 -26.09
N TRP A 168 -11.02 0.62 -27.08
CA TRP A 168 -12.14 0.88 -27.97
C TRP A 168 -13.24 -0.19 -27.83
N ASP A 169 -14.49 0.26 -27.99
CA ASP A 169 -15.69 -0.57 -28.13
C ASP A 169 -15.72 -1.80 -27.20
N GLN A 170 -15.60 -3.01 -27.75
CA GLN A 170 -15.68 -4.25 -26.98
C GLN A 170 -14.52 -4.43 -25.98
N GLY A 171 -13.34 -3.89 -26.26
CA GLY A 171 -12.22 -3.90 -25.31
C GLY A 171 -12.49 -3.01 -24.10
N ALA A 172 -13.02 -1.80 -24.33
CA ALA A 172 -13.43 -0.89 -23.26
C ALA A 172 -14.61 -1.44 -22.47
N ARG A 173 -15.55 -2.12 -23.14
CA ARG A 173 -16.66 -2.83 -22.49
C ARG A 173 -16.17 -3.97 -21.61
N LEU A 174 -15.18 -4.75 -22.06
CA LEU A 174 -14.62 -5.84 -21.28
C LEU A 174 -13.96 -5.34 -19.99
N GLU A 175 -13.24 -4.22 -20.03
CA GLU A 175 -12.67 -3.58 -18.83
C GLU A 175 -13.77 -3.27 -17.80
N ARG A 176 -14.83 -2.57 -18.21
CA ARG A 176 -15.97 -2.28 -17.34
C ARG A 176 -16.72 -3.52 -16.87
N ALA A 177 -16.84 -4.54 -17.73
CA ALA A 177 -17.49 -5.79 -17.39
C ALA A 177 -16.74 -6.56 -16.30
N LEU A 178 -15.40 -6.59 -16.39
CA LEU A 178 -14.53 -7.19 -15.38
C LEU A 178 -14.65 -6.45 -14.04
N ALA A 179 -14.58 -5.12 -14.05
CA ALA A 179 -14.73 -4.31 -12.84
C ALA A 179 -16.07 -4.57 -12.13
N ASN A 180 -17.17 -4.52 -12.88
CA ASN A 180 -18.51 -4.76 -12.33
C ASN A 180 -18.65 -6.20 -11.81
N PHE A 181 -18.19 -7.20 -12.56
CA PHE A 181 -18.23 -8.59 -12.12
C PHE A 181 -17.47 -8.81 -10.81
N MET A 182 -16.27 -8.24 -10.69
CA MET A 182 -15.45 -8.33 -9.48
C MET A 182 -16.16 -7.69 -8.28
N LEU A 183 -16.71 -6.47 -8.44
CA LEU A 183 -17.47 -5.79 -7.39
C LEU A 183 -18.70 -6.58 -6.97
N ASP A 184 -19.49 -7.07 -7.92
CA ASP A 184 -20.71 -7.83 -7.65
C ASP A 184 -20.41 -9.14 -6.88
N VAL A 185 -19.33 -9.85 -7.25
CA VAL A 185 -18.90 -11.04 -6.50
C VAL A 185 -18.45 -10.67 -5.09
N HIS A 186 -17.63 -9.64 -4.92
CA HIS A 186 -17.09 -9.28 -3.62
C HIS A 186 -18.14 -8.74 -2.64
N THR A 187 -19.10 -7.96 -3.16
CA THR A 187 -20.20 -7.41 -2.37
C THR A 187 -21.32 -8.42 -2.12
N GLY A 188 -21.65 -9.23 -3.13
CA GLY A 188 -22.73 -10.22 -3.05
C GLY A 188 -22.35 -11.53 -2.36
N GLU A 189 -21.12 -12.01 -2.52
CA GLU A 189 -20.70 -13.33 -2.04
C GLU A 189 -19.68 -13.27 -0.89
N HIS A 190 -18.77 -12.30 -0.89
CA HIS A 190 -17.65 -12.26 0.09
C HIS A 190 -17.86 -11.28 1.25
N GLY A 191 -18.99 -10.56 1.28
CA GLY A 191 -19.38 -9.68 2.39
C GLY A 191 -18.64 -8.34 2.48
N TYR A 192 -18.02 -7.88 1.39
CA TYR A 192 -17.40 -6.55 1.34
C TYR A 192 -18.45 -5.46 1.16
N THR A 193 -18.23 -4.32 1.80
CA THR A 193 -18.99 -3.09 1.53
C THR A 193 -18.28 -2.29 0.44
N GLU A 194 -18.99 -1.95 -0.62
CA GLU A 194 -18.44 -1.09 -1.68
C GLU A 194 -18.31 0.36 -1.21
N VAL A 195 -17.18 0.99 -1.56
CA VAL A 195 -16.92 2.40 -1.32
C VAL A 195 -16.35 3.06 -2.57
N LEU A 196 -16.73 4.32 -2.81
CA LEU A 196 -16.19 5.16 -3.87
C LEU A 196 -15.31 6.27 -3.27
N PRO A 197 -13.98 6.05 -3.13
CA PRO A 197 -13.09 7.03 -2.53
C PRO A 197 -12.66 8.13 -3.52
N PRO A 198 -12.13 9.28 -3.02
CA PRO A 198 -11.39 10.23 -3.85
C PRO A 198 -10.16 9.59 -4.53
N PHE A 199 -9.87 9.99 -5.77
CA PHE A 199 -8.69 9.53 -6.50
C PHE A 199 -7.45 10.42 -6.28
N MET A 200 -7.65 11.55 -5.60
CA MET A 200 -6.60 12.42 -5.11
C MET A 200 -6.63 12.42 -3.58
N VAL A 201 -5.48 12.26 -2.95
CA VAL A 201 -5.33 12.20 -1.49
C VAL A 201 -4.26 13.15 -1.02
N ASN A 202 -4.32 13.52 0.26
CA ASN A 202 -3.27 14.31 0.89
C ASN A 202 -2.07 13.43 1.32
N SER A 203 -0.92 14.05 1.59
CA SER A 203 0.30 13.29 1.95
C SER A 203 0.18 12.53 3.27
N LYS A 204 -0.66 12.98 4.22
CA LYS A 204 -0.94 12.22 5.44
C LYS A 204 -1.53 10.85 5.12
N SER A 205 -2.35 10.73 4.07
CA SER A 205 -2.94 9.45 3.68
C SER A 205 -1.87 8.50 3.12
N LEU A 206 -1.00 9.01 2.26
CA LEU A 206 0.13 8.25 1.71
C LEU A 206 1.14 7.85 2.79
N PHE A 207 1.34 8.69 3.80
CA PHE A 207 2.13 8.34 4.98
C PHE A 207 1.49 7.20 5.78
N GLY A 208 0.16 7.24 5.95
CA GLY A 208 -0.63 6.23 6.66
C GLY A 208 -0.42 4.81 6.13
N THR A 209 -0.42 4.65 4.81
CA THR A 209 -0.29 3.36 4.13
C THR A 209 1.16 2.99 3.77
N GLY A 210 2.09 3.93 3.91
CA GLY A 210 3.54 3.69 3.83
C GLY A 210 4.19 4.01 2.49
N GLN A 211 3.46 4.66 1.56
CA GLN A 211 4.03 5.16 0.31
C GLN A 211 5.01 6.32 0.61
N LEU A 212 4.63 7.25 1.49
CA LEU A 212 5.54 8.31 1.94
C LEU A 212 6.25 7.95 3.26
N PRO A 213 7.52 8.37 3.43
CA PRO A 213 8.29 9.23 2.53
C PRO A 213 9.09 8.49 1.43
N LYS A 214 9.25 7.16 1.54
CA LYS A 214 10.21 6.37 0.75
C LYS A 214 9.94 6.33 -0.76
N PHE A 215 8.68 6.27 -1.16
CA PHE A 215 8.27 6.04 -2.54
C PHE A 215 7.67 7.30 -3.19
N ALA A 216 8.15 8.49 -2.79
CA ALA A 216 7.65 9.75 -3.36
C ALA A 216 7.85 9.83 -4.89
N GLU A 217 8.95 9.28 -5.40
CA GLU A 217 9.27 9.23 -6.83
C GLU A 217 8.33 8.31 -7.63
N ASP A 218 7.67 7.35 -6.96
CA ASP A 218 6.73 6.42 -7.59
C ASP A 218 5.31 7.01 -7.79
N LEU A 219 5.08 8.22 -7.28
CA LEU A 219 3.76 8.86 -7.21
C LEU A 219 3.66 10.06 -8.14
N PHE A 220 2.46 10.30 -8.68
CA PHE A 220 2.13 11.56 -9.34
C PHE A 220 1.56 12.55 -8.32
N ARG A 221 2.15 13.76 -8.27
CA ARG A 221 1.66 14.87 -7.46
C ARG A 221 0.88 15.87 -8.31
N CYS A 222 -0.26 16.32 -7.82
CA CYS A 222 -1.01 17.43 -8.40
C CYS A 222 -0.45 18.73 -7.81
N GLN A 223 0.23 19.55 -8.62
CA GLN A 223 0.70 20.86 -8.18
C GLN A 223 -0.28 21.94 -8.65
N SER A 224 -0.86 22.68 -7.71
CA SER A 224 -1.58 23.92 -8.02
C SER A 224 -0.62 25.11 -8.10
N ALA A 225 -0.98 26.15 -8.85
CA ALA A 225 -0.17 27.37 -8.93
C ALA A 225 0.03 27.99 -7.54
N GLY A 226 1.29 28.19 -7.13
CA GLY A 226 1.66 28.78 -5.83
C GLY A 226 1.79 27.79 -4.67
N GLU A 227 1.63 26.48 -4.90
CA GLU A 227 1.92 25.47 -3.88
C GLU A 227 3.43 25.28 -3.67
N VAL A 228 3.81 25.04 -2.41
CA VAL A 228 5.20 24.78 -2.01
C VAL A 228 5.60 23.35 -2.40
N GLU A 229 6.87 23.16 -2.76
CA GLU A 229 7.46 21.84 -3.03
C GLU A 229 7.30 20.86 -1.84
N TYR A 230 7.38 19.57 -2.14
CA TYR A 230 7.19 18.53 -1.14
C TYR A 230 8.46 18.44 -0.32
N VAL A 231 8.33 18.54 0.99
CA VAL A 231 9.44 18.41 1.92
C VAL A 231 9.26 17.07 2.65
N PRO A 232 10.18 16.10 2.49
CA PRO A 232 10.12 14.84 3.20
C PRO A 232 9.94 15.02 4.71
N GLY A 233 8.94 14.35 5.28
CA GLY A 233 8.59 14.46 6.70
C GLY A 233 7.55 15.53 7.04
N GLU A 234 7.24 16.46 6.12
CA GLU A 234 6.14 17.40 6.25
C GLU A 234 4.89 16.92 5.50
N TYR A 235 3.85 16.52 6.24
CA TYR A 235 2.60 16.03 5.66
C TYR A 235 1.46 17.04 5.85
N ARG A 236 0.73 17.34 4.78
CA ARG A 236 -0.28 18.43 4.72
C ARG A 236 -1.65 17.87 4.36
N ASP A 237 -2.67 18.73 4.43
CA ASP A 237 -4.06 18.36 4.09
C ASP A 237 -4.45 18.79 2.68
N ASN A 238 -3.74 19.77 2.11
CA ASN A 238 -4.02 20.42 0.83
C ASN A 238 -2.94 20.16 -0.23
N ASP A 239 -2.04 19.19 -0.02
CA ASP A 239 -1.07 18.75 -1.02
C ASP A 239 -1.57 17.47 -1.70
N HIS A 240 -2.19 17.62 -2.87
CA HIS A 240 -2.90 16.50 -3.50
C HIS A 240 -1.97 15.61 -4.34
N TRP A 241 -2.16 14.30 -4.21
CA TRP A 241 -1.43 13.26 -4.93
C TRP A 241 -2.40 12.27 -5.54
N MET A 242 -2.11 11.78 -6.74
CA MET A 242 -2.90 10.72 -7.37
C MET A 242 -2.64 9.38 -6.68
N ILE A 243 -3.70 8.61 -6.42
CA ILE A 243 -3.58 7.34 -5.70
C ILE A 243 -2.89 6.25 -6.56
N PRO A 244 -1.90 5.51 -6.03
CA PRO A 244 -1.30 4.37 -6.73
C PRO A 244 -2.09 3.06 -6.58
N THR A 245 -3.12 3.08 -5.73
CA THR A 245 -4.03 1.97 -5.42
C THR A 245 -5.18 2.49 -4.52
N SER A 246 -6.38 1.90 -4.62
CA SER A 246 -7.51 2.20 -3.72
C SER A 246 -7.20 1.88 -2.25
N GLU A 247 -6.20 1.04 -1.96
CA GLU A 247 -5.70 0.81 -0.60
C GLU A 247 -5.46 2.14 0.13
N VAL A 248 -4.85 3.13 -0.54
CA VAL A 248 -4.45 4.38 0.11
C VAL A 248 -5.66 5.09 0.72
N PRO A 249 -6.68 5.49 -0.08
CA PRO A 249 -7.83 6.17 0.50
C PRO A 249 -8.70 5.25 1.35
N VAL A 250 -8.88 3.97 0.99
CA VAL A 250 -9.79 3.06 1.71
C VAL A 250 -9.25 2.74 3.12
N THR A 251 -7.95 2.48 3.27
CA THR A 251 -7.35 2.28 4.59
C THR A 251 -7.45 3.54 5.45
N ASN A 252 -7.33 4.72 4.85
CA ASN A 252 -7.38 6.00 5.55
C ASN A 252 -8.81 6.51 5.84
N LEU A 253 -9.87 5.79 5.45
CA LEU A 253 -11.24 6.14 5.82
C LEU A 253 -11.41 6.25 7.34
N TYR A 254 -10.68 5.43 8.10
CA TYR A 254 -10.72 5.40 9.56
C TYR A 254 -9.46 5.99 10.21
N ARG A 255 -8.71 6.84 9.49
CA ARG A 255 -7.52 7.50 10.05
C ARG A 255 -7.92 8.33 11.28
N ASP A 256 -7.14 8.19 12.35
CA ASP A 256 -7.36 8.83 13.66
C ASP A 256 -8.65 8.38 14.40
N GLU A 257 -9.31 7.30 13.96
CA GLU A 257 -10.51 6.77 14.60
C GLU A 257 -10.25 5.63 15.59
N VAL A 258 -11.21 5.41 16.49
CA VAL A 258 -11.27 4.24 17.38
C VAL A 258 -12.54 3.46 17.06
N LEU A 259 -12.39 2.32 16.41
CA LEU A 259 -13.47 1.42 16.02
C LEU A 259 -14.01 0.63 17.22
N GLU A 260 -15.27 0.19 17.14
CA GLU A 260 -15.85 -0.71 18.12
C GLU A 260 -15.47 -2.18 17.79
N ASP A 261 -15.21 -3.00 18.81
CA ASP A 261 -14.85 -4.41 18.61
C ASP A 261 -15.94 -5.18 17.83
N ALA A 262 -17.22 -4.89 18.11
CA ALA A 262 -18.35 -5.55 17.46
C ALA A 262 -18.41 -5.32 15.93
N ASP A 263 -17.73 -4.29 15.44
CA ASP A 263 -17.68 -3.93 14.03
C ASP A 263 -16.57 -4.65 13.26
N LEU A 264 -15.70 -5.40 13.94
CA LEU A 264 -14.57 -6.10 13.33
C LEU A 264 -14.87 -7.58 13.03
N PRO A 265 -14.49 -8.10 11.85
CA PRO A 265 -13.74 -7.38 10.81
C PRO A 265 -14.61 -6.42 9.97
N ARG A 266 -14.03 -5.28 9.55
CA ARG A 266 -14.59 -4.40 8.51
C ARG A 266 -13.98 -4.81 7.17
N LEU A 267 -14.82 -5.07 6.16
CA LEU A 267 -14.41 -5.49 4.83
C LEU A 267 -14.89 -4.45 3.82
N LEU A 268 -13.97 -3.79 3.13
CA LEU A 268 -14.27 -2.73 2.15
C LEU A 268 -13.70 -3.08 0.77
N THR A 269 -14.43 -2.76 -0.30
CA THR A 269 -13.95 -2.91 -1.68
C THR A 269 -14.17 -1.63 -2.50
N ALA A 270 -13.27 -1.34 -3.43
CA ALA A 270 -13.36 -0.17 -4.27
C ALA A 270 -12.72 -0.39 -5.65
N TYR A 271 -13.42 0.03 -6.69
CA TYR A 271 -12.86 0.17 -8.03
C TYR A 271 -12.33 1.59 -8.24
N THR A 272 -11.04 1.74 -8.58
CA THR A 272 -10.46 3.04 -8.93
C THR A 272 -9.47 2.94 -10.08
N PRO A 273 -9.25 4.04 -10.83
CA PRO A 273 -7.98 4.22 -11.53
C PRO A 273 -6.83 4.33 -10.51
N CYS A 274 -5.69 3.77 -10.87
CA CYS A 274 -4.46 3.71 -10.10
C CYS A 274 -3.34 4.34 -10.93
N PHE A 275 -2.53 5.21 -10.32
CA PHE A 275 -1.51 6.00 -10.99
C PHE A 275 -0.13 5.74 -10.40
N ARG A 276 0.82 5.28 -11.23
CA ARG A 276 2.20 4.99 -10.82
C ARG A 276 3.19 5.58 -11.82
N SER A 277 4.22 6.26 -11.33
CA SER A 277 5.26 6.81 -12.21
C SER A 277 6.11 5.71 -12.85
N GLU A 278 6.10 4.49 -12.28
CA GLU A 278 6.91 3.35 -12.74
C GLU A 278 8.40 3.70 -12.88
N ALA A 279 8.89 4.60 -12.02
CA ALA A 279 10.29 4.99 -11.95
C ALA A 279 11.18 3.74 -11.77
N GLY A 280 12.32 3.71 -12.48
CA GLY A 280 13.25 2.58 -12.42
C GLY A 280 12.86 1.34 -13.24
N SER A 281 11.71 1.32 -13.93
CA SER A 281 11.27 0.18 -14.76
C SER A 281 11.83 0.16 -16.20
N TYR A 282 12.99 0.81 -16.44
CA TYR A 282 13.56 0.98 -17.78
C TYR A 282 13.75 -0.37 -18.50
N GLY A 283 13.13 -0.50 -19.68
CA GLY A 283 13.25 -1.69 -20.55
C GLY A 283 12.41 -2.91 -20.13
N ARG A 284 11.74 -2.89 -18.96
CA ARG A 284 10.86 -3.98 -18.51
C ARG A 284 9.41 -3.75 -18.96
N ASP A 285 8.77 -4.81 -19.45
CA ASP A 285 7.36 -4.86 -19.87
C ASP A 285 6.96 -3.62 -20.71
N VAL A 286 7.73 -3.35 -21.77
CA VAL A 286 7.57 -2.15 -22.62
C VAL A 286 6.37 -2.30 -23.57
N ARG A 287 5.99 -3.53 -23.92
CA ARG A 287 4.87 -3.82 -24.83
C ARG A 287 3.62 -4.20 -24.06
N GLY A 288 2.47 -3.77 -24.58
CA GLY A 288 1.17 -4.12 -24.01
C GLY A 288 0.77 -3.29 -22.80
N ILE A 289 -0.12 -3.84 -21.98
CA ILE A 289 -0.80 -3.14 -20.88
C ILE A 289 -0.52 -3.74 -19.49
N ILE A 290 0.49 -4.62 -19.36
CA ILE A 290 0.88 -5.22 -18.06
C ILE A 290 1.43 -4.18 -17.08
N ARG A 291 2.17 -3.19 -17.60
CA ARG A 291 2.78 -2.09 -16.84
C ARG A 291 2.46 -0.74 -17.50
N GLN A 292 1.56 0.01 -16.89
CA GLN A 292 1.04 1.30 -17.37
C GLN A 292 1.15 2.36 -16.27
N HIS A 293 1.22 3.64 -16.65
CA HIS A 293 1.14 4.74 -15.68
C HIS A 293 -0.26 4.85 -15.06
N GLN A 294 -1.29 4.49 -15.82
CA GLN A 294 -2.67 4.39 -15.36
C GLN A 294 -3.21 3.00 -15.64
N PHE A 295 -3.78 2.37 -14.62
CA PHE A 295 -4.51 1.10 -14.74
C PHE A 295 -5.65 1.06 -13.72
N GLN A 296 -6.61 0.18 -13.92
CA GLN A 296 -7.77 0.04 -13.06
C GLN A 296 -7.63 -1.19 -12.17
N LYS A 297 -8.16 -1.10 -10.96
CA LYS A 297 -8.10 -2.18 -9.98
C LYS A 297 -9.34 -2.17 -9.11
N VAL A 298 -9.86 -3.37 -8.84
CA VAL A 298 -10.78 -3.60 -7.71
C VAL A 298 -9.93 -4.02 -6.53
N GLU A 299 -9.96 -3.23 -5.46
CA GLU A 299 -9.20 -3.48 -4.25
C GLU A 299 -10.08 -4.11 -3.18
N LEU A 300 -9.50 -5.00 -2.38
CA LEU A 300 -10.07 -5.55 -1.17
C LEU A 300 -9.26 -5.03 0.03
N VAL A 301 -9.91 -4.46 1.03
CA VAL A 301 -9.27 -3.97 2.26
C VAL A 301 -9.99 -4.55 3.47
N LYS A 302 -9.23 -5.00 4.47
CA LYS A 302 -9.78 -5.49 5.74
C LYS A 302 -9.15 -4.79 6.93
N PHE A 303 -9.98 -4.51 7.94
CA PHE A 303 -9.56 -4.13 9.28
C PHE A 303 -9.98 -5.23 10.24
N THR A 304 -9.04 -5.75 11.02
CA THR A 304 -9.22 -6.98 11.80
C THR A 304 -8.70 -6.82 13.22
N ARG A 305 -9.14 -7.69 14.12
CA ARG A 305 -8.44 -7.88 15.39
C ARG A 305 -7.06 -8.48 15.13
N PRO A 306 -6.04 -8.17 15.95
CA PRO A 306 -4.70 -8.71 15.78
C PRO A 306 -4.65 -10.24 15.67
N GLU A 307 -5.41 -10.94 16.51
CA GLU A 307 -5.49 -12.40 16.58
C GLU A 307 -6.14 -13.06 15.34
N ASP A 308 -6.97 -12.32 14.62
CA ASP A 308 -7.70 -12.82 13.45
C ASP A 308 -6.96 -12.58 12.12
N SER A 309 -5.94 -11.70 12.12
CA SER A 309 -5.43 -11.13 10.86
C SER A 309 -4.85 -12.17 9.90
N TYR A 310 -4.11 -13.17 10.39
CA TYR A 310 -3.56 -14.21 9.53
C TYR A 310 -4.63 -15.13 8.93
N ALA A 311 -5.70 -15.44 9.68
CA ALA A 311 -6.83 -16.19 9.14
C ALA A 311 -7.60 -15.35 8.09
N GLU A 312 -7.73 -14.05 8.33
CA GLU A 312 -8.35 -13.12 7.37
C GLU A 312 -7.50 -12.89 6.12
N HIS A 313 -6.17 -13.06 6.20
CA HIS A 313 -5.23 -13.01 5.07
C HIS A 313 -5.43 -14.20 4.13
N GLU A 314 -5.62 -15.41 4.67
CA GLU A 314 -5.97 -16.59 3.85
C GLU A 314 -7.32 -16.38 3.15
N LYS A 315 -8.35 -15.90 3.87
CA LYS A 315 -9.66 -15.59 3.27
C LYS A 315 -9.57 -14.50 2.20
N LEU A 316 -8.77 -13.46 2.43
CA LEU A 316 -8.53 -12.38 1.47
C LEU A 316 -7.92 -12.91 0.17
N THR A 317 -6.92 -13.78 0.29
CA THR A 317 -6.26 -14.41 -0.86
C THR A 317 -7.24 -15.33 -1.60
N ALA A 318 -8.01 -16.14 -0.87
CA ALA A 318 -9.05 -16.99 -1.45
C ALA A 318 -10.15 -16.18 -2.19
N ASN A 319 -10.51 -15.00 -1.68
CA ASN A 319 -11.47 -14.11 -2.32
C ASN A 319 -10.95 -13.57 -3.67
N ALA A 320 -9.65 -13.28 -3.78
CA ALA A 320 -9.03 -12.88 -5.05
C ALA A 320 -8.89 -14.08 -6.01
N GLU A 321 -8.48 -15.24 -5.49
CA GLU A 321 -8.40 -16.50 -6.25
C GLU A 321 -9.76 -16.89 -6.85
N SER A 322 -10.87 -16.72 -6.13
CA SER A 322 -12.19 -17.12 -6.60
C SER A 322 -12.65 -16.36 -7.86
N ILE A 323 -12.17 -15.12 -8.07
CA ILE A 323 -12.40 -14.36 -9.30
C ILE A 323 -11.76 -15.08 -10.49
N LEU A 324 -10.50 -15.51 -10.37
CA LEU A 324 -9.80 -16.26 -11.43
C LEU A 324 -10.48 -17.60 -11.69
N GLN A 325 -10.92 -18.29 -10.63
CA GLN A 325 -11.61 -19.57 -10.75
C GLN A 325 -12.94 -19.44 -11.50
N LYS A 326 -13.76 -18.42 -11.17
CA LYS A 326 -15.02 -18.12 -11.88
C LYS A 326 -14.78 -17.69 -13.33
N LEU A 327 -13.68 -17.01 -13.60
CA LEU A 327 -13.25 -16.65 -14.96
C LEU A 327 -12.56 -17.80 -15.71
N GLY A 328 -12.35 -18.97 -15.09
CA GLY A 328 -11.68 -20.10 -15.72
C GLY A 328 -10.22 -19.83 -16.10
N LEU A 329 -9.52 -18.97 -15.36
CA LEU A 329 -8.14 -18.57 -15.66
C LEU A 329 -7.14 -19.38 -14.81
N PRO A 330 -6.22 -20.15 -15.41
CA PRO A 330 -5.22 -20.90 -14.68
C PRO A 330 -4.24 -19.97 -13.96
N TYR A 331 -3.90 -20.29 -12.72
CA TYR A 331 -3.01 -19.47 -11.89
C TYR A 331 -2.18 -20.31 -10.93
N ARG A 332 -1.19 -19.66 -10.33
CA ARG A 332 -0.46 -20.16 -9.15
C ARG A 332 -0.40 -19.08 -8.08
N THR A 333 -0.27 -19.49 -6.83
CA THR A 333 -0.13 -18.60 -5.68
C THR A 333 1.26 -18.79 -5.08
N MET A 334 1.99 -17.69 -5.00
CA MET A 334 3.36 -17.60 -4.52
C MET A 334 3.38 -16.95 -3.13
N LEU A 335 4.03 -17.57 -2.16
CA LEU A 335 4.44 -16.91 -0.91
C LEU A 335 5.73 -16.15 -1.16
N LEU A 336 5.70 -14.83 -0.99
CA LEU A 336 6.88 -14.00 -1.19
C LEU A 336 7.91 -14.26 -0.10
N CYS A 337 9.18 -14.32 -0.50
CA CYS A 337 10.30 -14.35 0.43
C CYS A 337 10.54 -12.97 1.06
N ALA A 338 11.29 -12.94 2.16
CA ALA A 338 11.52 -11.70 2.92
C ALA A 338 12.13 -10.56 2.07
N GLY A 339 13.01 -10.89 1.12
CA GLY A 339 13.67 -9.92 0.22
C GLY A 339 12.77 -9.32 -0.86
N ASP A 340 11.68 -9.99 -1.23
CA ASP A 340 10.79 -9.58 -2.33
C ASP A 340 9.48 -8.92 -1.83
N MET A 341 9.25 -8.92 -0.52
CA MET A 341 8.07 -8.29 0.08
C MET A 341 8.08 -6.75 -0.03
N GLY A 342 6.89 -6.17 -0.20
CA GLY A 342 6.66 -4.72 -0.15
C GLY A 342 6.91 -4.11 1.25
N PHE A 343 7.26 -2.82 1.29
CA PHE A 343 7.71 -2.10 2.48
C PHE A 343 6.80 -2.23 3.71
N SER A 344 5.49 -2.14 3.53
CA SER A 344 4.53 -2.18 4.63
C SER A 344 4.18 -3.61 5.07
N ALA A 345 4.42 -4.62 4.24
CA ALA A 345 3.91 -5.99 4.45
C ALA A 345 4.71 -6.75 5.51
N ALA A 346 4.00 -7.51 6.35
CA ALA A 346 4.57 -8.55 7.21
C ALA A 346 4.55 -9.92 6.51
N LYS A 347 3.56 -10.18 5.66
CA LYS A 347 3.45 -11.40 4.83
C LYS A 347 2.64 -11.09 3.57
N THR A 348 3.03 -11.64 2.43
CA THR A 348 2.38 -11.40 1.14
C THR A 348 2.25 -12.69 0.33
N TYR A 349 1.07 -12.86 -0.28
CA TYR A 349 0.82 -13.84 -1.33
C TYR A 349 0.62 -13.12 -2.65
N ASP A 350 1.40 -13.47 -3.65
CA ASP A 350 1.15 -13.04 -5.03
C ASP A 350 0.42 -14.15 -5.78
N ILE A 351 -0.62 -13.76 -6.52
CA ILE A 351 -1.35 -14.65 -7.40
C ILE A 351 -0.89 -14.31 -8.82
N GLU A 352 -0.40 -15.32 -9.53
CA GLU A 352 0.12 -15.17 -10.88
C GLU A 352 -0.74 -15.94 -11.87
N VAL A 353 -1.24 -15.27 -12.90
CA VAL A 353 -2.09 -15.86 -13.94
C VAL A 353 -1.27 -16.30 -15.15
N TRP A 354 -1.64 -17.42 -15.76
CA TRP A 354 -0.99 -17.94 -16.96
C TRP A 354 -1.31 -17.08 -18.18
N LEU A 355 -0.29 -16.69 -18.95
CA LEU A 355 -0.41 -15.90 -20.18
C LEU A 355 0.16 -16.70 -21.36
N PRO A 356 -0.68 -17.38 -22.17
CA PRO A 356 -0.19 -18.30 -23.21
C PRO A 356 0.57 -17.60 -24.34
N GLY A 357 0.23 -16.35 -24.68
CA GLY A 357 0.97 -15.59 -25.70
C GLY A 357 2.37 -15.16 -25.25
N GLN A 358 2.63 -15.20 -23.95
CA GLN A 358 3.95 -14.92 -23.35
C GLN A 358 4.67 -16.20 -22.87
N GLY A 359 3.93 -17.29 -22.67
CA GLY A 359 4.48 -18.57 -22.22
C GLY A 359 4.91 -18.59 -20.74
N LEU A 360 4.32 -17.76 -19.89
CA LEU A 360 4.71 -17.61 -18.48
C LEU A 360 3.53 -17.22 -17.57
N TYR A 361 3.75 -17.30 -16.27
CA TYR A 361 2.85 -16.73 -15.26
C TYR A 361 3.23 -15.25 -14.99
N ARG A 362 2.23 -14.38 -14.80
CA ARG A 362 2.43 -12.99 -14.37
C ARG A 362 1.55 -12.66 -13.18
N GLU A 363 2.10 -11.93 -12.21
CA GLU A 363 1.36 -11.36 -11.09
C GLU A 363 0.08 -10.65 -11.59
N ILE A 364 -1.07 -10.98 -11.01
CA ILE A 364 -2.38 -10.34 -11.26
C ILE A 364 -3.00 -9.80 -9.98
N SER A 365 -2.54 -10.32 -8.82
CA SER A 365 -2.90 -9.84 -7.49
C SER A 365 -1.73 -10.01 -6.53
N SER A 366 -1.68 -9.12 -5.56
CA SER A 366 -0.82 -9.21 -4.39
C SER A 366 -1.68 -8.98 -3.16
N CYS A 367 -1.69 -9.95 -2.25
CA CYS A 367 -2.51 -9.97 -1.03
C CYS A 367 -1.60 -9.94 0.19
N SER A 368 -1.68 -8.89 1.01
CA SER A 368 -0.74 -8.62 2.10
C SER A 368 -1.43 -8.45 3.45
N ASN A 369 -0.78 -8.96 4.50
CA ASN A 369 -1.06 -8.64 5.90
C ASN A 369 -0.02 -7.63 6.38
N PHE A 370 -0.46 -6.49 6.90
CA PHE A 370 0.42 -5.41 7.38
C PHE A 370 0.58 -5.43 8.89
N GLU A 371 -0.08 -6.34 9.60
CA GLU A 371 -0.26 -6.28 11.04
C GLU A 371 -0.68 -4.85 11.46
N ALA A 372 -0.12 -4.32 12.55
CA ALA A 372 -0.40 -2.97 13.02
C ALA A 372 0.39 -1.87 12.26
N PHE A 373 1.14 -2.18 11.19
CA PHE A 373 2.09 -1.23 10.60
C PHE A 373 1.40 0.03 10.04
N GLN A 374 0.36 -0.13 9.23
CA GLN A 374 -0.39 1.00 8.69
C GLN A 374 -1.27 1.63 9.77
N ALA A 375 -1.92 0.80 10.59
CA ALA A 375 -2.73 1.27 11.72
C ALA A 375 -1.94 2.18 12.68
N ARG A 376 -0.65 1.93 12.93
CA ARG A 376 0.21 2.81 13.74
C ARG A 376 0.54 4.14 13.04
N ARG A 377 0.68 4.15 11.71
CA ARG A 377 0.96 5.36 10.93
C ARG A 377 -0.28 6.25 10.79
N ALA A 378 -1.44 5.63 10.57
CA ALA A 378 -2.75 6.27 10.43
C ALA A 378 -3.54 6.35 11.75
N ASN A 379 -2.94 5.95 12.88
CA ASN A 379 -3.54 5.99 14.21
C ASN A 379 -4.93 5.30 14.33
N ILE A 380 -5.12 4.19 13.61
CA ILE A 380 -6.38 3.44 13.55
C ILE A 380 -6.42 2.42 14.68
N ARG A 381 -7.34 2.59 15.62
CA ARG A 381 -7.44 1.75 16.82
C ARG A 381 -8.82 1.11 16.90
N TYR A 382 -8.96 0.15 17.80
CA TYR A 382 -10.25 -0.39 18.23
C TYR A 382 -10.30 -0.52 19.74
N ARG A 383 -11.50 -0.64 20.31
CA ARG A 383 -11.70 -0.88 21.75
C ARG A 383 -11.95 -2.38 21.99
N PRO A 384 -10.95 -3.18 22.40
CA PRO A 384 -11.15 -4.62 22.58
C PRO A 384 -12.16 -4.89 23.70
N LYS A 385 -12.99 -5.91 23.52
CA LYS A 385 -14.01 -6.27 24.51
C LYS A 385 -13.35 -6.59 25.87
N GLY A 386 -13.80 -5.92 26.93
CA GLY A 386 -13.29 -6.12 28.29
C GLY A 386 -11.96 -5.44 28.60
N LYS A 387 -11.39 -4.65 27.68
CA LYS A 387 -10.17 -3.85 27.93
C LYS A 387 -10.49 -2.35 27.98
N ASN A 388 -9.83 -1.65 28.90
CA ASN A 388 -10.01 -0.20 29.07
C ASN A 388 -9.16 0.65 28.11
N LYS A 389 -8.12 0.06 27.49
CA LYS A 389 -7.22 0.77 26.58
C LYS A 389 -7.49 0.32 25.14
N PRO A 390 -7.63 1.26 24.19
CA PRO A 390 -7.67 0.93 22.77
C PRO A 390 -6.36 0.27 22.31
N GLU A 391 -6.47 -0.62 21.35
CA GLU A 391 -5.36 -1.30 20.69
C GLU A 391 -5.37 -0.99 19.19
N PHE A 392 -4.25 -1.14 18.50
CA PHE A 392 -4.21 -0.95 17.05
C PHE A 392 -4.87 -2.15 16.35
N VAL A 393 -5.67 -1.89 15.32
CA VAL A 393 -6.17 -2.94 14.44
C VAL A 393 -5.03 -3.50 13.58
N HIS A 394 -5.25 -4.68 13.00
CA HIS A 394 -4.44 -5.14 11.88
C HIS A 394 -5.12 -4.78 10.56
N THR A 395 -4.35 -4.28 9.59
CA THR A 395 -4.84 -3.96 8.24
C THR A 395 -4.35 -4.99 7.24
N LEU A 396 -5.17 -5.27 6.24
CA LEU A 396 -4.85 -6.14 5.12
C LEU A 396 -5.38 -5.54 3.82
N ASN A 397 -4.72 -5.85 2.71
CA ASN A 397 -5.27 -5.57 1.39
C ASN A 397 -4.92 -6.65 0.37
N GLY A 398 -5.68 -6.69 -0.71
CA GLY A 398 -5.41 -7.53 -1.85
C GLY A 398 -6.09 -7.03 -3.10
N SER A 399 -5.45 -7.19 -4.25
CA SER A 399 -6.11 -6.94 -5.54
C SER A 399 -7.18 -8.02 -5.77
N GLY A 400 -8.41 -7.63 -6.09
CA GLY A 400 -9.52 -8.55 -6.42
C GLY A 400 -10.17 -8.28 -7.77
N LEU A 401 -9.49 -7.92 -8.86
CA LEU A 401 -8.08 -8.06 -9.23
C LEU A 401 -7.59 -6.75 -9.88
N ALA A 402 -6.33 -6.72 -10.36
CA ALA A 402 -5.93 -5.70 -11.33
C ALA A 402 -6.70 -5.92 -12.66
N VAL A 403 -7.61 -5.00 -13.00
CA VAL A 403 -8.57 -5.18 -14.10
C VAL A 403 -7.84 -5.26 -15.45
N GLY A 404 -6.87 -4.37 -15.69
CA GLY A 404 -6.07 -4.39 -16.93
C GLY A 404 -5.30 -5.69 -17.14
N ARG A 405 -4.68 -6.24 -16.08
CA ARG A 405 -3.99 -7.55 -16.17
C ARG A 405 -4.96 -8.70 -16.35
N THR A 406 -6.16 -8.61 -15.78
CA THR A 406 -7.24 -9.59 -16.02
C THR A 406 -7.74 -9.54 -17.46
N TRP A 407 -7.87 -8.35 -18.04
CA TRP A 407 -8.19 -8.16 -19.45
C TRP A 407 -7.17 -8.88 -20.35
N VAL A 408 -5.87 -8.74 -20.06
CA VAL A 408 -4.80 -9.46 -20.76
C VAL A 408 -5.00 -10.98 -20.66
N ALA A 409 -5.24 -11.48 -19.44
CA ALA A 409 -5.44 -12.91 -19.22
C ALA A 409 -6.64 -13.45 -19.99
N ILE A 410 -7.77 -12.73 -20.05
CA ILE A 410 -8.93 -13.11 -20.86
C ILE A 410 -8.55 -13.17 -22.34
N VAL A 411 -7.96 -12.10 -22.87
CA VAL A 411 -7.64 -12.02 -24.30
C VAL A 411 -6.66 -13.10 -24.74
N GLU A 412 -5.65 -13.42 -23.93
CA GLU A 412 -4.71 -14.47 -24.28
C GLU A 412 -5.26 -15.89 -24.04
N ASN A 413 -5.99 -16.16 -22.96
CA ASN A 413 -6.48 -17.52 -22.66
C ASN A 413 -7.73 -17.92 -23.45
N TYR A 414 -8.50 -16.96 -23.94
CA TYR A 414 -9.76 -17.21 -24.66
C TYR A 414 -9.66 -16.90 -26.17
N GLN A 415 -8.45 -16.70 -26.70
CA GLN A 415 -8.26 -16.49 -28.13
C GLN A 415 -8.65 -17.72 -28.97
N GLN A 416 -9.11 -17.47 -30.19
CA GLN A 416 -9.43 -18.49 -31.18
C GLN A 416 -8.50 -18.40 -32.38
N ALA A 417 -8.44 -19.46 -33.19
CA ALA A 417 -7.53 -19.56 -34.33
C ALA A 417 -7.72 -18.44 -35.38
N ASP A 418 -8.94 -17.90 -35.49
CA ASP A 418 -9.30 -16.79 -36.38
C ASP A 418 -8.95 -15.40 -35.82
N GLY A 419 -8.40 -15.33 -34.61
CA GLY A 419 -8.04 -14.09 -33.91
C GLY A 419 -9.17 -13.44 -33.12
N THR A 420 -10.38 -14.01 -33.13
CA THR A 420 -11.46 -13.60 -32.21
C THR A 420 -11.17 -14.06 -30.78
N VAL A 421 -11.85 -13.47 -29.80
CA VAL A 421 -11.69 -13.85 -28.38
C VAL A 421 -13.05 -14.24 -27.81
N ARG A 422 -13.18 -15.47 -27.30
CA ARG A 422 -14.39 -15.92 -26.59
C ARG A 422 -14.51 -15.16 -25.27
N ILE A 423 -15.74 -14.76 -24.92
CA ILE A 423 -16.03 -14.12 -23.64
C ILE A 423 -16.33 -15.22 -22.61
N PRO A 424 -15.72 -15.22 -21.41
CA PRO A 424 -16.10 -16.14 -20.33
C PRO A 424 -17.59 -16.04 -20.02
N ASP A 425 -18.25 -17.17 -19.77
CA ASP A 425 -19.70 -17.24 -19.57
C ASP A 425 -20.19 -16.30 -18.46
N VAL A 426 -19.43 -16.18 -17.37
CA VAL A 426 -19.73 -15.28 -16.24
C VAL A 426 -19.74 -13.80 -16.61
N LEU A 427 -19.06 -13.41 -17.70
CA LEU A 427 -19.01 -12.03 -18.20
C LEU A 427 -20.07 -11.72 -19.25
N VAL A 428 -20.71 -12.73 -19.86
CA VAL A 428 -21.73 -12.54 -20.90
C VAL A 428 -22.86 -11.59 -20.48
N PRO A 429 -23.41 -11.65 -19.24
CA PRO A 429 -24.41 -10.69 -18.78
C PRO A 429 -23.91 -9.23 -18.78
N TYR A 430 -22.64 -9.01 -18.41
CA TYR A 430 -22.00 -7.69 -18.39
C TYR A 430 -21.62 -7.19 -19.78
N MET A 431 -21.51 -8.11 -20.75
CA MET A 431 -21.15 -7.86 -22.14
C MET A 431 -22.38 -7.67 -23.06
N ARG A 432 -23.58 -7.42 -22.51
CA ARG A 432 -24.86 -7.33 -23.25
C ARG A 432 -25.19 -8.61 -24.04
N GLY A 433 -24.87 -9.77 -23.50
CA GLY A 433 -25.13 -11.05 -24.15
C GLY A 433 -24.13 -11.40 -25.25
N ALA A 434 -23.10 -10.58 -25.51
CA ALA A 434 -22.03 -10.94 -26.42
C ALA A 434 -21.22 -12.12 -25.86
N THR A 435 -20.93 -13.10 -26.71
CA THR A 435 -20.18 -14.31 -26.37
C THR A 435 -18.78 -14.35 -27.01
N VAL A 436 -18.50 -13.44 -27.96
CA VAL A 436 -17.23 -13.35 -28.68
C VAL A 436 -16.91 -11.88 -28.98
N ILE A 437 -15.64 -11.50 -28.88
CA ILE A 437 -15.09 -10.22 -29.34
C ILE A 437 -14.58 -10.40 -30.78
N TYR A 438 -15.14 -9.58 -31.68
CA TYR A 438 -14.81 -9.59 -33.11
C TYR A 438 -13.95 -8.38 -33.51
N PRO A 439 -13.17 -8.47 -34.60
CA PRO A 439 -12.47 -7.33 -35.16
C PRO A 439 -13.43 -6.18 -35.48
N ILE A 440 -13.12 -4.99 -34.98
CA ILE A 440 -13.86 -3.78 -35.32
C ILE A 440 -13.55 -3.43 -36.78
N ALA A 441 -14.59 -3.30 -37.61
CA ALA A 441 -14.45 -2.75 -38.94
C ALA A 441 -14.03 -1.29 -38.86
N ARG A 442 -12.71 -1.01 -38.84
CA ARG A 442 -12.22 0.35 -39.01
C ARG A 442 -12.58 0.78 -40.43
N SER A 443 -13.38 1.84 -40.58
CA SER A 443 -13.50 2.52 -41.87
C SER A 443 -12.08 2.79 -42.35
N LYS A 444 -11.77 2.44 -43.60
CA LYS A 444 -10.50 2.76 -44.22
C LYS A 444 -10.43 4.28 -44.42
N GLU A 445 -10.29 5.05 -43.35
CA GLU A 445 -9.65 6.37 -43.41
C GLU A 445 -8.14 6.14 -43.48
N LYS A 446 -7.72 5.44 -44.55
CA LYS A 446 -6.36 5.56 -45.04
C LYS A 446 -6.32 6.91 -45.75
N GLN A 447 -5.69 7.88 -45.09
CA GLN A 447 -4.84 8.91 -45.67
C GLN A 447 -5.08 9.12 -47.18
N ALA A 448 -6.00 10.04 -47.48
CA ALA A 448 -5.88 10.85 -48.68
C ALA A 448 -5.29 12.20 -48.22
N GLU A 449 -4.13 12.50 -48.80
CA GLU A 449 -3.25 13.68 -48.65
C GLU A 449 -2.30 13.71 -47.44
#